data_AF-A0A7M3WEE8-F1
#
_entry.id   AF-A0A7M3WEE8-F1
#
_cell.length_a   1.000
_cell.length_b   1.000
_cell.length_c   1.000
_cell.angle_alpha   90.00
_cell.angle_beta   90.00
_cell.angle_gamma   90.00
#
_symmetry.space_group_name_H-M   'P 1'
#
loop_
_entity.id
_entity.type
_entity.pdbx_description
1 polymer ?
#
loop_
_entity_poly.entity_id
_entity_poly.type
_entity_poly.pdbx_seq_one_letter_code
_entity_poly.pdbx_strand_id
1 'polypeptide(L)' 'MERPTALISVWDKTGIEELAASLQSMGWTILSTGGTATRLRDSGIEVRDVSE' A
#
# COMPACT_ATOMS: atom_id res chain seq x y z
N MET A 1 19.23 -5.64 5.94
CA MET A 1 18.80 -5.71 4.53
C MET A 1 17.72 -4.68 4.33
N GLU A 2 17.80 -3.87 3.28
CA GLU A 2 16.73 -2.93 2.95
C GLU A 2 15.44 -3.68 2.62
N ARG A 3 14.30 -3.15 3.08
CA ARG A 3 12.99 -3.69 2.77
C ARG A 3 12.57 -3.24 1.38
N PRO A 4 12.10 -4.13 0.50
CA PRO A 4 11.58 -3.73 -0.80
C PRO A 4 10.35 -2.83 -0.64
N THR A 5 10.12 -1.99 -1.65
CA THR A 5 9.03 -0.99 -1.64
C THR A 5 8.10 -1.21 -2.82
N ALA A 6 6.79 -1.17 -2.57
CA ALA A 6 5.75 -1.23 -3.59
C ALA A 6 4.99 0.09 -3.65
N LEU A 7 4.95 0.72 -4.84
CA LEU A 7 4.07 1.85 -5.12
C LEU A 7 2.74 1.32 -5.67
N ILE A 8 1.64 1.59 -4.97
CA ILE A 8 0.29 1.20 -5.40
C ILE A 8 -0.51 2.46 -5.75
N SER A 9 -0.87 2.61 -7.02
CA SER A 9 -1.66 3.74 -7.53
C SER A 9 -2.59 3.25 -8.64
N VAL A 10 -3.84 2.99 -8.28
CA VAL A 10 -4.81 2.36 -9.17
C VAL A 10 -6.15 3.07 -9.15
N TRP A 11 -6.81 3.09 -10.30
CA TRP A 11 -8.16 3.61 -10.44
C TRP A 11 -9.19 2.62 -9.85
N ASP A 12 -9.22 1.41 -10.39
CA ASP A 12 -9.99 0.28 -9.86
C ASP A 12 -9.28 -0.27 -8.61
N LYS A 13 -10.03 -0.35 -7.52
CA LYS A 13 -9.52 -0.74 -6.20
C LYS A 13 -9.94 -2.17 -5.83
N THR A 14 -10.48 -2.92 -6.78
CA THR A 14 -10.83 -4.32 -6.55
C THR A 14 -9.60 -5.12 -6.13
N GLY A 15 -9.62 -5.68 -4.91
CA GLY A 15 -8.58 -6.58 -4.39
C GLY A 15 -7.28 -5.91 -3.91
N ILE A 16 -7.23 -4.57 -3.82
CA ILE A 16 -5.98 -3.88 -3.45
C ILE A 16 -5.56 -4.13 -2.00
N GLU A 17 -6.53 -4.41 -1.12
CA GLU A 17 -6.30 -4.66 0.30
C GLU A 17 -5.60 -6.01 0.49
N GLU A 18 -6.08 -7.06 -0.20
CA GLU A 18 -5.48 -8.39 -0.14
C GLU A 18 -4.06 -8.40 -0.71
N LEU A 19 -3.85 -7.69 -1.83
CA LEU A 19 -2.52 -7.49 -2.41
C LEU A 19 -1.57 -6.79 -1.43
N ALA A 20 -1.99 -5.65 -0.88
CA ALA A 20 -1.15 -4.84 -0.02
C ALA A 20 -0.88 -5.53 1.33
N ALA A 21 -1.87 -6.22 1.92
CA ALA A 21 -1.68 -7.03 3.12
C ALA A 21 -0.68 -8.18 2.89
N SER A 22 -0.76 -8.84 1.72
CA SER A 22 0.19 -9.89 1.34
C SER A 22 1.62 -9.33 1.24
N LEU A 23 1.80 -8.20 0.56
CA LEU A 23 3.09 -7.51 0.48
C LEU A 23 3.64 -7.12 1.85
N GLN A 24 2.79 -6.55 2.72
CA GLN A 24 3.19 -6.15 4.07
C GLN A 24 3.61 -7.37 4.91
N SER A 25 2.91 -8.51 4.78
CA SER A 25 3.30 -9.78 5.44
C SER A 25 4.63 -10.35 4.95
N MET A 26 5.01 -10.05 3.70
CA MET A 26 6.33 -10.37 3.12
C MET A 26 7.41 -9.35 3.51
N GLY A 27 7.09 -8.35 4.33
CA GLY A 27 8.02 -7.33 4.81
C GLY A 27 8.25 -6.16 3.87
N TRP A 28 7.36 -5.94 2.89
CA TRP A 28 7.42 -4.79 1.98
C TRP A 28 6.90 -3.51 2.64
N THR A 29 7.45 -2.38 2.20
CA THR A 29 6.88 -1.06 2.49
C THR A 29 5.88 -0.67 1.40
N ILE A 30 4.71 -0.19 1.79
CA ILE A 30 3.68 0.27 0.84
C ILE A 30 3.72 1.79 0.74
N LEU A 31 3.89 2.28 -0.49
CA LEU A 31 3.72 3.69 -0.85
C LEU A 31 2.44 3.88 -1.63
N SER A 32 1.66 4.90 -1.26
CA SER A 32 0.49 5.31 -2.03
C SER A 32 0.08 6.73 -1.67
N THR A 33 -0.65 7.39 -2.56
CA THR A 33 -1.26 8.72 -2.33
C THR A 33 -2.73 8.74 -2.74
N GLY A 34 -3.43 9.81 -2.38
CA GLY A 34 -4.81 10.04 -2.78
C GLY A 34 -5.77 8.92 -2.38
N GLY A 35 -6.76 8.65 -3.24
CA GLY A 35 -7.84 7.70 -2.94
C GLY A 35 -7.40 6.24 -2.78
N THR A 36 -6.25 5.84 -3.35
CA THR A 36 -5.69 4.49 -3.11
C THR A 36 -5.13 4.41 -1.69
N ALA A 37 -4.39 5.42 -1.25
CA ALA A 37 -3.86 5.48 0.12
C ALA A 37 -4.97 5.49 1.17
N THR A 38 -6.04 6.27 0.96
CA THR A 38 -7.21 6.30 1.85
C THR A 38 -7.81 4.91 2.01
N ARG A 39 -8.11 4.21 0.91
CA ARG A 39 -8.73 2.88 0.93
C ARG A 39 -7.89 1.84 1.68
N LEU A 40 -6.57 1.87 1.48
CA LEU A 40 -5.63 0.98 2.17
C LEU A 40 -5.59 1.28 3.68
N ARG A 41 -5.50 2.56 4.07
CA ARG A 41 -5.51 2.96 5.49
C ARG A 41 -6.81 2.60 6.20
N ASP A 42 -7.95 2.78 5.53
CA ASP A 42 -9.27 2.39 6.06
C ASP A 42 -9.37 0.88 6.32
N SER A 43 -8.52 0.08 5.65
CA SER A 43 -8.42 -1.37 5.81
C SER A 43 -7.34 -1.80 6.81
N GLY A 44 -6.74 -0.85 7.53
CA GLY A 44 -5.70 -1.09 8.53
C GLY A 44 -4.29 -1.31 7.96
N ILE A 45 -4.08 -1.05 6.66
CA ILE A 45 -2.78 -1.24 6.01
C ILE A 45 -1.92 0.01 6.23
N GLU A 46 -0.68 -0.20 6.64
CA GLU A 46 0.29 0.88 6.83
C GLU A 46 0.76 1.39 5.46
N VAL A 47 0.55 2.68 5.19
CA VAL A 47 0.89 3.32 3.92
C VAL A 47 1.66 4.60 4.19
N ARG A 48 2.87 4.68 3.64
CA ARG A 48 3.67 5.91 3.61
C ARG A 48 3.32 6.73 2.38
N ASP A 49 3.36 8.05 2.53
CA ASP A 49 3.13 8.96 1.43
C ASP A 49 4.35 8.98 0.48
N VAL A 50 4.14 9.21 -0.81
CA VAL A 50 5.23 9.25 -1.80
C VAL A 50 6.08 10.52 -1.65
N SER A 51 5.55 11.52 -0.94
CA SER A 51 6.22 12.80 -0.69
C SER A 51 7.22 12.79 0.47
N GLU A 52 7.40 11.65 1.15
CA GLU A 52 8.39 11.44 2.23
C GLU A 52 9.72 10.82 1.76
#